data_AF-A0A1Z5J5N8-F1
#
_entry.id   AF-A0A1Z5J5N8-F1
#
_cell.length_a   1.000
_cell.length_b   1.000
_cell.length_c   1.000
_cell.angle_alpha   90.00
_cell.angle_beta   90.00
_cell.angle_gamma   90.00
#
_symmetry.space_group_name_H-M   'P 1'
#
loop_
_entity.id
_entity.type
_entity.pdbx_description
1 polymer ?
#
loop_
_entity_poly.entity_id
_entity_poly.type
_entity_poly.pdbx_seq_one_letter_code
_entity_poly.pdbx_strand_id
1 'polypeptide(L)'
;MNWFGKKKTTAPTTVSATSTARPADPQTTIVTLRETIANQEKREEHIARKMEQMVQEAKVKMAKGDKKGALFAMKRKKLFEAEIDKIQNVKMTLETQVISLESAAQNAQTFKAMETGSKTMKKIRTEVGIEMVDDIMDEIKEEMEMANEINEAISQPVDPLMADDDELLEELNALESADLEAELLAPPTKVSDFSLPTVPDSKLPALEQKEADDLKALEAELAGL
;
A
#
# COMPACT_ATOMS: atom_id res chain seq x y z
N MET A 1 30.99 -71.49 -8.83
CA MET A 1 32.15 -70.63 -8.50
C MET A 1 32.62 -69.97 -9.79
N ASN A 2 32.90 -68.66 -9.75
CA ASN A 2 33.06 -67.66 -10.84
C ASN A 2 31.77 -66.94 -11.29
N TRP A 3 31.57 -65.74 -10.74
CA TRP A 3 30.69 -64.70 -11.28
C TRP A 3 31.43 -63.36 -11.22
N PHE A 4 31.70 -62.77 -12.39
CA PHE A 4 32.62 -61.67 -12.64
C PHE A 4 32.18 -60.33 -12.02
N GLY A 5 32.96 -59.79 -11.08
CA GLY A 5 32.90 -58.39 -10.65
C GLY A 5 33.69 -57.48 -11.59
N LYS A 6 33.02 -56.66 -12.41
CA LYS A 6 33.64 -55.61 -13.22
C LYS A 6 33.94 -54.39 -12.35
N LYS A 7 35.20 -53.96 -12.36
CA LYS A 7 35.66 -52.66 -11.84
C LYS A 7 34.98 -51.51 -12.59
N LYS A 8 34.49 -50.51 -11.87
CA LYS A 8 34.40 -49.11 -12.32
C LYS A 8 35.15 -48.24 -11.33
N THR A 9 36.38 -47.90 -11.69
CA THR A 9 37.10 -46.73 -11.20
C THR A 9 36.52 -45.50 -11.90
N THR A 10 35.87 -44.61 -11.16
CA THR A 10 35.64 -43.21 -11.55
C THR A 10 35.99 -42.34 -10.35
N ALA A 11 36.84 -41.35 -10.61
CA ALA A 11 37.53 -40.46 -9.67
C ALA A 11 36.63 -39.83 -8.59
N PRO A 12 37.20 -39.41 -7.44
CA PRO A 12 36.50 -38.55 -6.51
C PRO A 12 36.24 -37.20 -7.20
N THR A 13 35.00 -37.00 -7.64
CA THR A 13 34.52 -35.66 -7.98
C THR A 13 34.60 -34.84 -6.70
N THR A 14 35.60 -33.96 -6.66
CA THR A 14 35.67 -32.86 -5.72
C THR A 14 34.47 -31.96 -5.99
N VAL A 15 33.33 -32.27 -5.37
CA VAL A 15 32.26 -31.28 -5.25
C VAL A 15 32.82 -30.18 -4.37
N SER A 16 33.15 -29.07 -5.02
CA SER A 16 33.56 -27.83 -4.36
C SER A 16 32.56 -27.53 -3.25
N ALA A 17 33.05 -27.59 -2.02
CA ALA A 17 32.47 -26.84 -0.93
C ALA A 17 32.47 -25.37 -1.35
N THR A 18 31.30 -24.82 -1.66
CA THR A 18 31.18 -23.38 -1.86
C THR A 18 29.86 -22.91 -1.28
N SER A 19 30.03 -21.95 -0.37
CA SER A 19 29.02 -21.13 0.28
C SER A 19 28.24 -21.78 1.41
N THR A 20 28.91 -21.93 2.57
CA THR A 20 28.26 -21.51 3.82
C THR A 20 28.01 -20.00 3.71
N ALA A 21 26.89 -19.64 3.09
CA ALA A 21 26.43 -18.26 3.04
C ALA A 21 26.30 -17.79 4.49
N ARG A 22 27.10 -16.77 4.85
CA ARG A 22 26.95 -16.06 6.12
C ARG A 22 25.47 -15.63 6.23
N PRO A 23 24.79 -15.81 7.37
CA PRO A 23 23.43 -15.33 7.51
C PRO A 23 23.40 -13.86 7.07
N ALA A 24 22.54 -13.56 6.09
CA ALA A 24 22.47 -12.24 5.52
C ALA A 24 22.16 -11.24 6.63
N ASP A 25 22.87 -10.11 6.63
CA ASP A 25 22.61 -9.03 7.57
C ASP A 25 21.14 -8.56 7.39
N PRO A 26 20.37 -8.39 8.49
CA PRO A 26 18.98 -7.99 8.38
C PRO A 26 18.80 -6.69 7.57
N GLN A 27 19.72 -5.72 7.72
CA GLN A 27 19.64 -4.45 7.00
C GLN A 27 19.86 -4.62 5.50
N THR A 28 20.86 -5.42 5.09
CA THR A 28 21.08 -5.69 3.65
C THR A 28 19.90 -6.44 3.03
N THR A 29 19.27 -7.34 3.79
CA THR A 29 18.06 -8.05 3.35
C THR A 29 16.88 -7.08 3.18
N ILE A 30 16.64 -6.20 4.16
CA ILE A 30 15.59 -5.16 4.09
C ILE A 30 15.79 -4.26 2.86
N VAL A 31 17.02 -3.82 2.59
CA VAL A 31 17.33 -3.02 1.40
C VAL A 31 16.98 -3.78 0.11
N THR A 32 17.38 -5.05 0.02
CA THR A 32 17.09 -5.89 -1.14
C THR A 32 15.57 -6.08 -1.36
N LEU A 33 14.81 -6.26 -0.28
CA LEU A 33 13.34 -6.36 -0.35
C LEU A 33 12.72 -5.06 -0.84
N ARG A 34 13.15 -3.91 -0.32
CA ARG A 34 12.69 -2.58 -0.75
C ARG A 34 13.02 -2.29 -2.22
N GLU A 35 14.22 -2.65 -2.68
CA GLU A 35 14.58 -2.57 -4.09
C GLU A 35 13.69 -3.47 -4.95
N THR A 36 13.34 -4.65 -4.46
CA THR A 36 12.43 -5.58 -5.15
C THR A 36 11.02 -4.99 -5.25
N ILE A 37 10.51 -4.36 -4.19
CA ILE A 37 9.21 -3.64 -4.20
C ILE A 37 9.23 -2.53 -5.26
N ALA A 38 10.27 -1.69 -5.26
CA ALA A 38 10.40 -0.61 -6.26
C ALA A 38 10.47 -1.15 -7.71
N ASN A 39 11.05 -2.32 -7.92
CA ASN A 39 11.05 -2.97 -9.23
C ASN A 39 9.67 -3.51 -9.62
N GLN A 40 8.90 -4.03 -8.65
CA GLN A 40 7.51 -4.42 -8.88
C GLN A 40 6.62 -3.22 -9.22
N GLU A 41 6.82 -2.07 -8.60
CA GLU A 41 6.11 -0.82 -8.91
C GLU A 41 6.36 -0.35 -10.35
N LYS A 42 7.62 -0.35 -10.78
CA LYS A 42 7.96 -0.02 -12.18
C LYS A 42 7.32 -0.99 -13.17
N ARG A 43 7.21 -2.27 -12.79
CA ARG A 43 6.54 -3.30 -13.60
C ARG A 43 5.03 -3.04 -13.64
N GLU A 44 4.41 -2.75 -12.51
CA GLU A 44 2.99 -2.39 -12.38
C GLU A 44 2.65 -1.21 -13.31
N GLU A 45 3.43 -0.13 -13.25
CA GLU A 45 3.25 1.05 -14.11
C GLU A 45 3.38 0.70 -15.60
N HIS A 46 4.36 -0.13 -15.97
CA HIS A 46 4.52 -0.58 -17.35
C HIS A 46 3.32 -1.41 -17.85
N ILE A 47 2.75 -2.27 -17.00
CA ILE A 47 1.56 -3.06 -17.33
C ILE A 47 0.31 -2.16 -17.40
N ALA A 48 0.18 -1.16 -16.53
CA ALA A 48 -0.91 -0.18 -16.58
C ALA A 48 -0.90 0.60 -17.91
N ARG A 49 0.26 1.07 -18.37
CA ARG A 49 0.40 1.71 -19.70
C ARG A 49 0.00 0.77 -20.84
N LYS A 50 0.32 -0.52 -20.74
CA LYS A 50 -0.14 -1.53 -21.73
C LYS A 50 -1.64 -1.72 -21.71
N MET A 51 -2.30 -1.65 -20.55
CA MET A 51 -3.75 -1.70 -20.46
C MET A 51 -4.40 -0.51 -21.17
N GLU A 52 -3.88 0.70 -20.97
CA GLU A 52 -4.35 1.89 -21.68
C GLU A 52 -4.24 1.73 -23.20
N GLN A 53 -3.11 1.19 -23.69
CA GLN A 53 -2.93 0.88 -25.11
C GLN A 53 -3.99 -0.11 -25.62
N MET A 54 -4.33 -1.14 -24.86
CA MET A 54 -5.40 -2.09 -25.23
C MET A 54 -6.77 -1.42 -25.28
N VAL A 55 -7.05 -0.47 -24.37
CA VAL A 55 -8.29 0.32 -24.40
C VAL A 55 -8.35 1.18 -25.66
N GLN A 56 -7.26 1.87 -26.02
CA GLN A 56 -7.21 2.68 -27.23
C GLN A 56 -7.35 1.81 -28.49
N GLU A 57 -6.67 0.67 -28.55
CA GLU A 57 -6.80 -0.30 -29.65
C GLU A 57 -8.26 -0.78 -29.79
N ALA A 58 -8.92 -1.10 -28.68
CA ALA A 58 -10.32 -1.51 -28.68
C ALA A 58 -11.24 -0.42 -29.21
N LYS A 59 -11.06 0.84 -28.78
CA LYS A 59 -11.82 2.01 -29.27
C LYS A 59 -11.65 2.20 -30.78
N VAL A 60 -10.41 2.16 -31.29
CA VAL A 60 -10.11 2.30 -32.72
C VAL A 60 -10.75 1.18 -33.54
N LYS A 61 -10.71 -0.06 -33.06
CA LYS A 61 -11.33 -1.21 -33.74
C LYS A 61 -12.86 -1.13 -33.74
N MET A 62 -13.46 -0.70 -32.63
CA MET A 62 -14.91 -0.46 -32.54
C MET A 62 -15.36 0.61 -33.53
N ALA A 63 -14.64 1.72 -33.65
CA ALA A 63 -14.95 2.80 -34.58
C ALA A 63 -14.92 2.35 -36.05
N LYS A 64 -14.11 1.33 -36.37
CA LYS A 64 -14.03 0.70 -37.71
C LYS A 64 -15.04 -0.43 -37.92
N GLY A 65 -15.92 -0.70 -36.96
CA GLY A 65 -16.89 -1.79 -37.01
C GLY A 65 -16.31 -3.19 -36.71
N ASP A 66 -15.02 -3.29 -36.38
CA ASP A 66 -14.36 -4.57 -36.03
C ASP A 66 -14.62 -4.95 -34.57
N LYS A 67 -15.83 -5.46 -34.31
CA LYS A 67 -16.24 -5.92 -32.98
C LYS A 67 -15.38 -7.09 -32.46
N LYS A 68 -14.93 -8.00 -33.33
CA LYS A 68 -14.13 -9.16 -32.92
C LYS A 68 -12.74 -8.74 -32.47
N GLY A 69 -12.09 -7.86 -33.22
CA GLY A 69 -10.78 -7.34 -32.85
C GLY A 69 -10.82 -6.47 -31.60
N ALA A 70 -11.88 -5.68 -31.39
CA ALA A 70 -12.07 -4.92 -30.16
C ALA A 70 -12.24 -5.82 -28.94
N LEU A 71 -13.05 -6.88 -29.05
CA LEU A 71 -13.22 -7.87 -27.99
C LEU A 71 -11.89 -8.57 -27.66
N PHE A 72 -11.06 -8.87 -28.66
CA PHE A 72 -9.74 -9.45 -28.45
C PHE A 72 -8.80 -8.51 -27.68
N ALA A 73 -8.78 -7.21 -28.01
CA ALA A 73 -8.01 -6.21 -27.26
C ALA A 73 -8.48 -6.11 -25.79
N MET A 74 -9.80 -6.12 -25.55
CA MET A 74 -10.35 -6.13 -24.19
C MET A 74 -10.00 -7.40 -23.41
N LYS A 75 -9.94 -8.57 -24.06
CA LYS A 75 -9.46 -9.81 -23.41
C LYS A 75 -7.99 -9.69 -22.99
N ARG A 76 -7.14 -9.06 -23.81
CA ARG A 76 -5.74 -8.79 -23.45
C ARG A 76 -5.63 -7.81 -22.27
N LYS A 77 -6.47 -6.76 -22.23
CA LYS A 77 -6.57 -5.87 -21.05
C LYS A 77 -6.86 -6.67 -19.77
N LYS A 78 -7.84 -7.58 -19.79
CA LYS A 78 -8.16 -8.42 -18.62
C LYS A 78 -7.00 -9.30 -18.15
N LEU A 79 -6.15 -9.77 -19.07
CA LEU A 79 -4.94 -10.52 -18.68
C LEU A 79 -3.92 -9.63 -17.97
N PHE A 80 -3.81 -8.35 -18.36
CA PHE A 80 -2.95 -7.39 -17.68
C PHE A 80 -3.52 -6.94 -16.33
N GLU A 81 -4.84 -6.80 -16.20
CA GLU A 81 -5.50 -6.58 -14.89
C GLU A 81 -5.13 -7.70 -13.91
N ALA A 82 -5.31 -8.96 -14.31
CA ALA A 82 -4.96 -10.11 -13.48
C ALA A 82 -3.45 -10.19 -13.17
N GLU A 83 -2.59 -9.58 -13.97
CA GLU A 83 -1.15 -9.49 -13.67
C GLU A 83 -0.86 -8.37 -12.65
N ILE A 84 -1.56 -7.23 -12.72
CA ILE A 84 -1.48 -6.17 -11.70
C ILE A 84 -1.92 -6.72 -10.34
N ASP A 85 -3.04 -7.44 -10.27
CA ASP A 85 -3.52 -8.03 -9.02
C ASP A 85 -2.46 -8.95 -8.38
N LYS A 86 -1.73 -9.72 -9.19
CA LYS A 86 -0.62 -10.55 -8.70
C LYS A 86 0.55 -9.71 -8.18
N ILE A 87 0.91 -8.65 -8.91
CA ILE A 87 2.00 -7.75 -8.50
C ILE A 87 1.66 -7.10 -7.15
N GLN A 88 0.42 -6.66 -6.96
CA GLN A 88 -0.05 -6.06 -5.71
C GLN A 88 0.03 -7.05 -4.54
N ASN A 89 -0.43 -8.29 -4.72
CA ASN A 89 -0.29 -9.34 -3.71
C ASN A 89 1.18 -9.63 -3.34
N VAL A 90 2.07 -9.64 -4.34
CA VAL A 90 3.51 -9.83 -4.11
C VAL A 90 4.10 -8.65 -3.33
N LYS A 91 3.76 -7.40 -3.68
CA LYS A 91 4.21 -6.21 -2.96
C LYS A 91 3.81 -6.25 -1.49
N MET A 92 2.54 -6.51 -1.19
CA MET A 92 2.04 -6.62 0.19
C MET A 92 2.78 -7.70 0.99
N THR A 93 3.08 -8.84 0.35
CA THR A 93 3.87 -9.91 0.98
C THR A 93 5.29 -9.45 1.30
N LEU A 94 5.94 -8.72 0.37
CA LEU A 94 7.29 -8.19 0.58
C LEU A 94 7.32 -7.10 1.68
N GLU A 95 6.32 -6.23 1.72
CA GLU A 95 6.16 -5.19 2.76
C GLU A 95 6.01 -5.82 4.15
N THR A 96 5.18 -6.86 4.25
CA THR A 96 5.01 -7.63 5.49
C THR A 96 6.34 -8.25 5.95
N GLN A 97 7.15 -8.74 5.02
CA GLN A 97 8.48 -9.29 5.33
C GLN A 97 9.47 -8.22 5.79
N VAL A 98 9.43 -7.02 5.21
CA VAL A 98 10.24 -5.87 5.66
C VAL A 98 9.91 -5.54 7.12
N ILE A 99 8.62 -5.35 7.43
CA ILE A 99 8.16 -5.02 8.80
C ILE A 99 8.58 -6.13 9.78
N SER A 100 8.40 -7.39 9.39
CA SER A 100 8.79 -8.54 10.22
C SER A 100 10.29 -8.58 10.50
N LEU A 101 11.14 -8.27 9.51
CA LEU A 101 12.59 -8.22 9.68
C LEU A 101 13.03 -7.05 10.54
N GLU A 102 12.39 -5.89 10.41
CA GLU A 102 12.66 -4.71 11.26
C GLU A 102 12.34 -5.02 12.72
N SER A 103 11.16 -5.60 13.00
CA SER A 103 10.79 -6.06 14.34
C SER A 103 11.78 -7.10 14.87
N ALA A 104 12.13 -8.11 14.07
CA ALA A 104 13.11 -9.13 14.46
C ALA A 104 14.49 -8.53 14.78
N ALA A 105 14.93 -7.54 13.99
CA ALA A 105 16.20 -6.85 14.22
C ALA A 105 16.18 -6.06 15.54
N GLN A 106 15.09 -5.37 15.85
CA GLN A 106 14.92 -4.65 17.11
C GLN A 106 14.87 -5.62 18.30
N ASN A 107 14.12 -6.71 18.20
CA ASN A 107 14.09 -7.76 19.23
C ASN A 107 15.48 -8.33 19.48
N ALA A 108 16.26 -8.59 18.43
CA ALA A 108 17.64 -9.07 18.57
C ALA A 108 18.54 -8.06 19.30
N GLN A 109 18.33 -6.75 19.12
CA GLN A 109 19.06 -5.72 19.88
C GLN A 109 18.67 -5.74 21.36
N THR A 110 17.37 -5.85 21.68
CA THR A 110 16.87 -5.99 23.05
C THR A 110 17.49 -7.21 23.73
N PHE A 111 17.50 -8.37 23.07
CA PHE A 111 18.14 -9.58 23.62
C PHE A 111 19.64 -9.40 23.87
N LYS A 112 20.37 -8.70 23.00
CA LYS A 112 21.80 -8.40 23.23
C LYS A 112 22.01 -7.50 24.45
N ALA A 113 21.12 -6.52 24.67
CA ALA A 113 21.18 -5.67 25.85
C ALA A 113 20.90 -6.49 27.12
N MET A 114 19.89 -7.35 27.10
CA MET A 114 19.58 -8.27 28.21
C MET A 114 20.74 -9.22 28.51
N GLU A 115 21.38 -9.78 27.48
CA GLU A 115 22.56 -10.65 27.63
C GLU A 115 23.72 -9.90 28.31
N THR A 116 23.96 -8.66 27.89
CA THR A 116 25.01 -7.79 28.47
C THR A 116 24.70 -7.45 29.93
N GLY A 117 23.45 -7.12 30.25
CA GLY A 117 22.99 -6.90 31.62
C GLY A 117 23.18 -8.15 32.49
N SER A 118 22.75 -9.31 31.99
CA SER A 118 22.92 -10.60 32.70
C SER A 118 24.39 -10.93 32.97
N LYS A 119 25.28 -10.73 31.99
CA LYS A 119 26.73 -10.93 32.16
C LYS A 119 27.31 -9.98 33.21
N THR A 120 26.88 -8.72 33.21
CA THR A 120 27.31 -7.71 34.19
C THR A 120 26.85 -8.07 35.60
N MET A 121 25.58 -8.46 35.76
CA MET A 121 25.04 -8.93 37.05
C MET A 121 25.78 -10.16 37.57
N LYS A 122 26.10 -11.13 36.70
CA LYS A 122 26.93 -12.29 37.09
C LYS A 122 28.30 -11.87 37.59
N LYS A 123 28.94 -10.88 36.95
CA LYS A 123 30.24 -10.36 37.38
C LYS A 123 30.13 -9.69 38.76
N ILE A 124 29.14 -8.82 38.96
CA ILE A 124 28.88 -8.16 40.26
C ILE A 124 28.68 -9.22 41.36
N ARG A 125 27.86 -10.26 41.10
CA ARG A 125 27.64 -11.39 42.03
C ARG A 125 28.92 -12.10 42.43
N THR A 126 29.89 -12.18 41.51
CA THR A 126 31.18 -12.81 41.77
C THR A 126 32.11 -11.89 42.58
N GLU A 127 32.01 -10.57 42.41
CA GLU A 127 32.88 -9.57 43.08
C GLU A 127 32.38 -9.18 44.48
N VAL A 128 31.06 -9.11 44.70
CA VAL A 128 30.44 -8.65 45.97
C VAL A 128 30.19 -9.80 46.95
N GLY A 129 30.08 -11.04 46.46
CA GLY A 129 29.71 -12.21 47.26
C GLY A 129 28.24 -12.61 47.08
N ILE A 130 27.98 -13.91 46.94
CA ILE A 130 26.67 -14.45 46.54
C ILE A 130 25.56 -14.11 47.53
N GLU A 131 25.82 -14.20 48.83
CA GLU A 131 24.80 -14.03 49.88
C GLU A 131 24.27 -12.60 49.91
N MET A 132 25.15 -11.59 49.91
CA MET A 132 24.74 -10.18 49.93
C MET A 132 24.05 -9.74 48.62
N VAL A 133 24.33 -10.42 47.51
CA VAL A 133 23.67 -10.13 46.23
C VAL A 133 22.28 -10.77 46.13
N ASP A 134 22.04 -11.90 46.77
CA ASP A 134 20.70 -12.48 46.83
C ASP A 134 19.75 -11.60 47.65
N ASP A 135 20.19 -11.10 48.81
CA ASP A 135 19.41 -10.16 49.62
C ASP A 135 19.05 -8.88 48.84
N ILE A 136 20.03 -8.29 48.13
CA ILE A 136 19.80 -7.08 47.32
C ILE A 136 18.92 -7.37 46.09
N MET A 137 19.03 -8.54 45.46
CA MET A 137 18.21 -8.89 44.30
C MET A 137 16.76 -9.16 44.69
N ASP A 138 16.51 -9.69 45.90
CA ASP A 138 15.17 -9.82 46.46
C ASP A 138 14.56 -8.43 46.76
N GLU A 139 15.31 -7.49 47.36
CA GLU A 139 14.87 -6.10 47.54
C GLU A 139 14.57 -5.40 46.19
N ILE A 140 15.43 -5.56 45.18
CA ILE A 140 15.19 -4.99 43.84
C ILE A 140 13.92 -5.58 43.21
N LYS A 141 13.66 -6.87 43.42
CA LYS A 141 12.50 -7.54 42.84
C LYS A 141 11.21 -7.03 43.50
N GLU A 142 11.19 -6.88 44.83
CA GLU A 142 10.08 -6.23 45.53
C GLU A 142 9.84 -4.81 44.98
N GLU A 143 10.89 -4.03 44.77
CA GLU A 143 10.75 -2.66 44.27
C GLU A 143 10.29 -2.58 42.81
N MET A 144 10.71 -3.53 41.97
CA MET A 144 10.21 -3.65 40.59
C MET A 144 8.75 -4.11 40.54
N GLU A 145 8.34 -5.02 41.42
CA GLU A 145 6.94 -5.44 41.55
C GLU A 145 6.07 -4.27 42.01
N MET A 146 6.53 -3.47 42.97
CA MET A 146 5.86 -2.24 43.40
C MET A 146 5.76 -1.20 42.27
N ALA A 147 6.84 -1.01 41.52
CA ALA A 147 6.84 -0.10 40.36
C ALA A 147 5.90 -0.57 39.25
N ASN A 148 5.80 -1.88 39.01
CA ASN A 148 4.84 -2.45 38.07
C ASN A 148 3.40 -2.29 38.58
N GLU A 149 3.14 -2.50 39.87
CA GLU A 149 1.82 -2.29 40.47
C GLU A 149 1.38 -0.83 40.36
N ILE A 150 2.31 0.12 40.55
CA ILE A 150 2.07 1.55 40.29
C ILE A 150 1.80 1.80 38.80
N ASN A 151 2.60 1.22 37.91
CA ASN A 151 2.44 1.43 36.48
C ASN A 151 1.16 0.79 35.95
N GLU A 152 0.72 -0.33 36.51
CA GLU A 152 -0.53 -1.01 36.17
C GLU A 152 -1.75 -0.27 36.74
N ALA A 153 -1.62 0.35 37.92
CA ALA A 153 -2.61 1.28 38.46
C ALA A 153 -2.72 2.58 37.64
N ILE A 154 -1.62 3.07 37.06
CA ILE A 154 -1.59 4.25 36.18
C ILE A 154 -2.01 3.92 34.75
N SER A 155 -1.65 2.73 34.27
CA SER A 155 -1.93 2.22 32.91
C SER A 155 -3.25 1.49 32.82
N GLN A 156 -4.07 1.46 33.89
CA GLN A 156 -5.48 1.11 33.79
C GLN A 156 -6.07 1.93 32.64
N PRO A 157 -6.43 1.31 31.51
CA PRO A 157 -6.81 2.07 30.34
C PRO A 157 -8.15 2.77 30.60
N VAL A 158 -8.17 4.08 30.35
CA VAL A 158 -9.32 4.68 29.68
C VAL A 158 -9.15 4.25 28.22
N ASP A 159 -9.65 3.06 27.90
CA ASP A 159 -9.27 2.24 26.73
C ASP A 159 -9.30 2.99 25.37
N PRO A 160 -8.15 3.20 24.69
CA PRO A 160 -8.06 3.68 23.31
C PRO A 160 -7.86 2.55 22.28
N LEU A 161 -7.79 1.29 22.71
CA LEU A 161 -7.53 0.10 21.87
C LEU A 161 -8.82 -0.67 21.52
N MET A 162 -9.99 -0.14 21.90
CA MET A 162 -11.30 -0.56 21.39
C MET A 162 -11.70 0.18 20.10
N ALA A 163 -10.76 0.84 19.40
CA ALA A 163 -11.11 1.52 18.15
C ALA A 163 -11.60 0.48 17.13
N ASP A 164 -12.90 0.54 16.85
CA ASP A 164 -13.59 -0.31 15.88
C ASP A 164 -13.04 -0.02 14.49
N ASP A 165 -13.11 -0.99 13.58
CA ASP A 165 -12.67 -0.79 12.18
C ASP A 165 -13.43 0.41 11.55
N ASP A 166 -14.65 0.69 12.02
CA ASP A 166 -15.46 1.84 11.66
C ASP A 166 -14.86 3.19 12.13
N GLU A 167 -14.23 3.22 13.32
CA GLU A 167 -13.57 4.42 13.86
C GLU A 167 -12.27 4.72 13.09
N LEU A 168 -11.52 3.68 12.73
CA LEU A 168 -10.32 3.81 11.88
C LEU A 168 -10.67 4.25 10.44
N LEU A 169 -11.80 3.76 9.91
CA LEU A 169 -12.34 4.21 8.63
C LEU A 169 -12.77 5.69 8.67
N GLU A 170 -13.36 6.13 9.78
CA GLU A 170 -13.74 7.53 9.96
C GLU A 170 -12.51 8.44 10.05
N GLU A 171 -11.47 8.04 10.79
CA GLU A 171 -10.20 8.77 10.85
C GLU A 171 -9.51 8.87 9.48
N LEU A 172 -9.51 7.77 8.71
CA LEU A 172 -8.95 7.74 7.37
C LEU A 172 -9.71 8.69 6.42
N ASN A 173 -11.04 8.73 6.48
CA ASN A 173 -11.85 9.66 5.69
C ASN A 173 -11.61 11.12 6.09
N ALA A 174 -11.40 11.38 7.39
CA ALA A 174 -11.10 12.72 7.87
C ALA A 174 -9.75 13.23 7.32
N LEU A 175 -8.72 12.38 7.26
CA LEU A 175 -7.42 12.70 6.65
C LEU A 175 -7.56 13.02 5.14
N GLU A 176 -8.31 12.22 4.38
CA GLU A 176 -8.53 12.45 2.95
C GLU A 176 -9.27 13.78 2.70
N SER A 177 -10.24 14.12 3.55
CA SER A 177 -10.97 15.38 3.46
C SER A 177 -10.09 16.60 3.75
N ALA A 178 -9.15 16.48 4.70
CA ALA A 178 -8.22 17.55 5.06
C ALA A 178 -7.22 17.83 3.93
N ASP A 179 -6.73 16.79 3.24
CA ASP A 179 -5.85 16.94 2.08
C ASP A 179 -6.59 17.57 0.88
N LEU A 180 -7.85 17.17 0.63
CA LEU A 180 -8.69 17.77 -0.41
C LEU A 180 -9.02 19.24 -0.11
N GLU A 181 -9.31 19.58 1.15
CA GLU A 181 -9.55 20.97 1.56
C GLU A 181 -8.28 21.81 1.41
N ALA A 182 -7.11 21.25 1.75
CA ALA A 182 -5.83 21.91 1.52
C ALA A 182 -5.52 22.13 0.03
N GLU A 183 -5.90 21.20 -0.84
CA GLU A 183 -5.77 21.34 -2.30
C GLU A 183 -6.76 22.38 -2.87
N LEU A 184 -7.98 22.47 -2.32
CA LEU A 184 -8.98 23.48 -2.69
C LEU A 184 -8.64 24.89 -2.18
N LEU A 185 -7.98 25.01 -1.02
CA LEU A 185 -7.44 26.27 -0.51
C LEU A 185 -6.11 26.66 -1.16
N ALA A 186 -5.48 25.77 -1.95
CA ALA A 186 -4.33 26.13 -2.73
C ALA A 186 -4.74 27.20 -3.75
N PRO A 187 -4.02 28.35 -3.83
CA PRO A 187 -4.40 29.42 -4.73
C PRO A 187 -4.37 28.90 -6.18
N PRO A 188 -5.38 29.22 -7.01
CA PRO A 188 -5.42 28.74 -8.38
C PRO A 188 -4.14 29.17 -9.09
N THR A 189 -3.42 28.20 -9.63
CA THR A 189 -2.33 28.48 -10.56
C THR A 189 -2.91 29.33 -11.68
N LYS A 190 -2.37 30.54 -11.85
CA LYS A 190 -2.89 31.57 -12.77
C LYS A 190 -3.16 30.97 -14.15
N VAL A 191 -4.43 30.68 -14.42
CA VAL A 191 -4.92 30.42 -15.78
C VAL A 191 -4.97 31.76 -16.50
N SER A 192 -4.20 31.82 -17.57
CA SER A 192 -4.06 32.92 -18.53
C SER A 192 -5.41 33.48 -18.99
N ASP A 193 -5.45 34.82 -19.08
CA ASP A 193 -6.39 35.69 -19.81
C ASP A 193 -7.48 34.98 -20.63
N PHE A 194 -8.67 34.83 -20.04
CA PHE A 194 -9.91 34.71 -20.80
C PHE A 194 -10.66 36.04 -20.76
N SER A 195 -10.57 36.83 -21.82
CA SER A 195 -11.48 37.96 -22.03
C SER A 195 -12.87 37.42 -22.36
N LEU A 196 -13.85 37.68 -21.49
CA LEU A 196 -15.25 37.33 -21.75
C LEU A 196 -15.79 38.13 -22.94
N PRO A 197 -16.58 37.52 -23.85
CA PRO A 197 -17.20 38.24 -24.96
C PRO A 197 -18.27 39.23 -24.43
N THR A 198 -18.27 40.44 -24.97
CA THR A 198 -19.29 41.47 -24.65
C THR A 198 -20.65 41.08 -25.21
N VAL A 199 -21.70 41.26 -24.41
CA VAL A 199 -23.09 40.90 -24.74
C VAL A 199 -23.64 41.82 -25.84
N PRO A 200 -24.41 41.34 -26.83
CA PRO A 200 -24.98 42.19 -27.89
C PRO A 200 -26.16 43.07 -27.40
N ASP A 201 -26.07 44.39 -27.59
CA ASP A 201 -27.12 45.39 -27.31
C ASP A 201 -28.19 45.50 -28.42
N SER A 202 -28.66 44.38 -28.97
CA SER A 202 -29.74 44.40 -29.97
C SER A 202 -31.10 44.09 -29.33
N LYS A 203 -32.01 45.07 -29.39
CA LYS A 203 -33.40 44.99 -28.92
C LYS A 203 -34.10 43.72 -29.44
N LEU A 204 -34.68 42.94 -28.52
CA LEU A 204 -35.43 41.71 -28.83
C LEU A 204 -36.67 42.01 -29.69
N PRO A 205 -37.03 41.14 -30.66
CA PRO A 205 -38.23 41.30 -31.46
C PRO A 205 -39.50 41.10 -30.62
N ALA A 206 -40.51 41.96 -30.82
CA ALA A 206 -41.79 41.90 -30.12
C ALA A 206 -42.58 40.62 -30.49
N LEU A 207 -43.07 39.91 -29.48
CA LEU A 207 -43.80 38.64 -29.61
C LEU A 207 -45.32 38.81 -29.80
N GLU A 208 -45.85 40.02 -30.02
CA GLU A 208 -47.30 40.25 -29.97
C GLU A 208 -48.08 39.93 -31.26
N GLN A 209 -47.42 39.58 -32.38
CA GLN A 209 -48.13 39.33 -33.64
C GLN A 209 -48.46 37.85 -33.92
N LYS A 210 -47.76 36.91 -33.29
CA LYS A 210 -47.93 35.48 -33.62
C LYS A 210 -49.14 34.84 -32.93
N GLU A 211 -49.42 35.25 -31.69
CA GLU A 211 -50.56 34.70 -30.92
C GLU A 211 -51.92 35.18 -31.45
N ALA A 212 -51.99 36.40 -32.02
CA ALA A 212 -53.22 36.94 -32.59
C ALA A 212 -53.66 36.21 -33.88
N ASP A 213 -52.71 35.80 -34.71
CA ASP A 213 -52.99 35.04 -35.93
C ASP A 213 -53.37 33.59 -35.62
N ASP A 214 -52.75 32.97 -34.61
CA ASP A 214 -53.06 31.61 -34.17
C ASP A 214 -54.46 31.51 -33.53
N LEU A 215 -54.90 32.51 -32.77
CA LEU A 215 -56.25 32.56 -32.19
C LEU A 215 -57.34 32.69 -33.26
N LYS A 216 -57.08 33.49 -34.30
CA LYS A 216 -58.03 33.72 -35.39
C LYS A 216 -58.22 32.49 -36.27
N ALA A 217 -57.17 31.67 -36.41
CA ALA A 217 -57.25 30.40 -37.12
C ALA A 217 -58.11 29.36 -36.38
N LEU A 218 -58.03 29.30 -35.05
CA LEU A 218 -58.84 28.41 -34.21
C LEU A 218 -60.34 28.77 -34.19
N GLU A 219 -60.68 30.07 -34.19
CA GLU A 219 -62.09 30.51 -34.26
C GLU A 219 -62.74 30.18 -35.61
N ALA A 220 -61.98 30.24 -36.71
CA ALA A 220 -62.49 29.91 -38.04
C ALA A 220 -62.78 28.41 -38.20
N GLU A 221 -62.04 27.54 -37.51
CA GLU A 221 -62.25 26.08 -37.53
C GLU A 221 -63.49 25.66 -36.71
N LEU A 222 -63.76 26.34 -35.59
CA LEU A 222 -64.94 26.07 -34.75
C LEU A 222 -66.25 26.62 -35.34
N ALA A 223 -66.20 27.66 -36.17
CA ALA A 223 -67.39 28.23 -36.83
C ALA A 223 -67.81 27.48 -38.11
N GLY A 224 -67.05 26.47 -38.53
CA GLY A 224 -67.30 25.68 -39.75
C GLY A 224 -67.89 24.28 -39.51
N LEU A 225 -68.39 23.99 -38.30
CA LEU A 225 -68.99 22.71 -37.89
C LEU A 225 -70.50 22.85 -37.60
#